data_AF-A0A6A6FSK3-F1
#
_entry.id   AF-A0A6A6FSK3-F1
#
_cell.length_a   1.000
_cell.length_b   1.000
_cell.length_c   1.000
_cell.angle_alpha   90.00
_cell.angle_beta   90.00
_cell.angle_gamma   90.00
#
_symmetry.space_group_name_H-M   'P 1'
#
loop_
_entity.id
_entity.type
_entity.pdbx_description
1 polymer ?
#
loop_
_entity_poly.entity_id
_entity_poly.type
_entity_poly.pdbx_seq_one_letter_code
_entity_poly.pdbx_strand_id
1 'polypeptide(L)'
;MKGIATCLMDKMLVLLDPGHNEKGGYFVYGDDLDAAKPNGRVKNIVVNFLYPCDRPEKHEQIRRWLVGNLQFQEIGTIEQIGSKQAKLVSKTTFVRKTGAVLEGAHATDFMH
;
A
#
# COMPACT_ATOMS: atom_id res chain seq x y z
N MET A 1 -16.17 2.07 -5.60
CA MET A 1 -15.95 0.63 -5.33
C MET A 1 -16.75 0.29 -4.10
N LYS A 2 -17.71 -0.63 -4.21
CA LYS A 2 -18.34 -1.32 -3.07
C LYS A 2 -17.94 -2.78 -3.23
N GLY A 3 -17.33 -3.39 -2.22
CA GLY A 3 -16.94 -4.80 -2.28
C GLY A 3 -15.72 -5.16 -1.45
N ILE A 4 -15.40 -6.46 -1.48
CA ILE A 4 -14.40 -7.15 -0.67
C ILE A 4 -13.04 -6.43 -0.64
N ALA A 5 -12.65 -5.81 -1.76
CA ALA A 5 -11.40 -5.08 -1.88
C ALA A 5 -11.26 -3.89 -0.92
N THR A 6 -12.35 -3.15 -0.66
CA THR A 6 -12.30 -1.97 0.23
C THR A 6 -12.06 -2.36 1.68
N CYS A 7 -12.78 -3.36 2.19
CA CYS A 7 -12.65 -3.87 3.56
C CYS A 7 -11.36 -4.68 3.77
N LEU A 8 -10.85 -5.39 2.75
CA LEU A 8 -9.53 -6.02 2.83
C LEU A 8 -8.41 -4.97 2.92
N MET A 9 -8.47 -3.93 2.09
CA MET A 9 -7.49 -2.83 2.14
C MET A 9 -7.54 -2.07 3.46
N ASP A 10 -8.74 -1.80 3.98
CA ASP A 10 -8.93 -1.18 5.30
C ASP A 10 -8.21 -1.98 6.38
N LYS A 11 -8.39 -3.31 6.39
CA LYS A 11 -7.71 -4.20 7.35
C LYS A 11 -6.19 -4.22 7.17
N MET A 12 -5.70 -4.28 5.93
CA MET A 12 -4.26 -4.22 5.65
C MET A 12 -3.65 -2.91 6.12
N LEU A 13 -4.37 -1.79 5.99
CA LEU A 13 -3.91 -0.50 6.47
C LEU A 13 -3.90 -0.43 8.00
N VAL A 14 -4.89 -0.99 8.70
CA VAL A 14 -4.86 -1.10 10.17
C VAL A 14 -3.63 -1.90 10.64
N LEU A 15 -3.30 -2.99 9.95
CA LEU A 15 -2.14 -3.81 10.29
C LEU A 15 -0.81 -3.07 10.09
N LEU A 16 -0.70 -2.26 9.03
CA LEU A 16 0.56 -1.64 8.62
C LEU A 16 0.74 -0.20 9.11
N ASP A 17 -0.34 0.52 9.38
CA ASP A 17 -0.36 1.91 9.81
C ASP A 17 -1.19 2.04 11.09
N PRO A 18 -0.55 2.09 12.27
CA PRO A 18 -1.24 2.24 13.55
C PRO A 18 -2.10 3.50 13.65
N GLY A 19 -1.85 4.52 12.81
CA GLY A 19 -2.66 5.74 12.75
C GLY A 19 -3.88 5.64 11.83
N HIS A 20 -4.11 4.48 11.20
CA HIS A 20 -5.25 4.29 10.32
C HIS A 20 -6.52 3.94 11.10
N ASN A 21 -7.56 4.76 10.93
CA ASN A 21 -8.87 4.48 11.52
C ASN A 21 -9.67 3.52 10.62
N GLU A 22 -9.93 2.31 11.11
CA GLU A 22 -10.76 1.29 10.44
C GLU A 22 -12.18 1.84 10.21
N LYS A 23 -12.69 1.74 8.97
CA LYS A 23 -14.00 2.25 8.55
C LYS A 23 -15.02 1.15 8.25
N GLY A 24 -14.64 -0.12 8.36
CA GLY A 24 -15.54 -1.25 8.17
C GLY A 24 -14.82 -2.51 7.71
N GLY A 25 -13.72 -2.85 8.39
CA GLY A 25 -12.93 -4.04 8.08
C GLY A 25 -13.67 -5.35 8.31
N TYR A 26 -13.10 -6.42 7.79
CA TYR A 26 -13.61 -7.77 8.04
C TYR A 26 -13.34 -8.20 9.48
N PHE A 27 -14.32 -8.86 10.09
CA PHE A 27 -14.09 -9.67 11.28
C PHE A 27 -13.28 -10.89 10.87
N VAL A 28 -12.02 -10.91 11.27
CA VAL A 28 -11.16 -12.08 11.13
C VAL A 28 -11.43 -12.96 12.34
N TYR A 29 -11.93 -14.18 12.11
CA TYR A 29 -12.12 -15.16 13.17
C TYR A 29 -10.90 -16.09 13.19
N GLY A 30 -10.13 -16.05 14.29
CA GLY A 30 -8.95 -16.90 14.52
C GLY A 30 -7.84 -16.16 15.25
N ASP A 31 -7.39 -16.70 16.38
CA ASP A 31 -6.38 -16.08 17.26
C ASP A 31 -5.02 -15.83 16.58
N ASP A 32 -4.71 -16.56 15.51
CA ASP A 32 -3.40 -16.50 14.82
C ASP A 32 -3.15 -15.18 14.06
N LEU A 33 -4.21 -14.51 13.57
CA LEU A 33 -4.06 -13.24 12.82
C LEU A 33 -4.01 -12.02 13.73
N ASP A 34 -4.72 -12.03 14.86
CA ASP A 34 -4.59 -11.00 15.90
C ASP A 34 -3.23 -11.10 16.63
N ALA A 35 -2.65 -12.30 16.71
CA ALA A 35 -1.29 -12.53 17.18
C ALA A 35 -0.21 -12.12 16.15
N ALA A 36 -0.54 -12.07 14.86
CA ALA A 36 0.34 -11.66 13.77
C ALA A 36 0.40 -10.13 13.57
N LYS A 37 0.28 -9.34 14.65
CA LYS A 37 0.62 -7.91 14.57
C LYS A 37 2.05 -7.81 14.03
N PRO A 38 2.28 -7.09 12.92
CA PRO A 38 3.62 -6.98 12.38
C PRO A 38 4.52 -6.37 13.46
N ASN A 39 5.52 -7.15 13.90
CA ASN A 39 6.50 -6.74 14.92
C ASN A 39 7.41 -5.57 14.44
N GLY A 40 7.26 -5.12 13.19
CA GLY A 40 8.05 -4.07 12.58
C GLY A 40 7.28 -2.76 12.43
N ARG A 41 7.90 -1.65 12.84
CA ARG A 41 7.44 -0.29 12.53
C ARG A 41 7.55 -0.05 11.01
N VAL A 42 6.45 -0.19 10.28
CA VAL A 42 6.40 0.10 8.83
C VAL A 42 6.29 1.60 8.64
N LYS A 43 7.26 2.26 7.98
CA LYS A 43 7.24 3.71 7.72
C LYS A 43 6.52 4.10 6.42
N ASN A 44 6.62 3.27 5.39
CA ASN A 44 6.05 3.54 4.07
C ASN A 44 5.32 2.31 3.55
N ILE A 45 4.09 2.49 3.09
CA ILE A 45 3.31 1.48 2.37
C ILE A 45 3.40 1.82 0.89
N VAL A 46 3.87 0.87 0.09
CA VAL A 46 4.12 1.08 -1.35
C VAL A 46 3.18 0.19 -2.16
N VAL A 47 2.40 0.81 -3.06
CA VAL A 47 1.54 0.11 -4.01
C VAL A 47 2.12 0.31 -5.40
N ASN A 48 2.44 -0.81 -6.05
CA ASN A 48 2.88 -0.85 -7.43
C ASN A 48 1.69 -1.28 -8.30
N PHE A 49 1.21 -0.40 -9.16
CA PHE A 49 0.08 -0.67 -10.04
C PHE A 49 0.52 -0.74 -11.50
N LEU A 50 0.28 -1.89 -12.13
CA LEU A 50 0.51 -2.12 -13.55
C LEU A 50 -0.81 -1.97 -14.30
N TYR A 51 -0.83 -1.14 -15.34
CA TYR A 51 -1.99 -0.95 -16.20
C TYR A 51 -1.62 -0.97 -17.68
N PRO A 52 -2.50 -1.48 -18.55
CA PRO A 52 -2.30 -1.41 -19.99
C PRO A 52 -2.29 0.05 -20.49
N CYS A 53 -1.36 0.39 -21.38
CA CYS A 53 -1.26 1.74 -21.95
C CYS A 53 -2.50 2.13 -22.77
N ASP A 54 -3.20 1.15 -23.33
CA ASP A 54 -4.48 1.32 -24.06
C ASP A 54 -5.68 1.59 -23.11
N ARG A 55 -5.47 1.58 -21.79
CA ARG A 55 -6.52 1.73 -20.78
C ARG A 55 -6.15 2.69 -19.64
N PRO A 56 -5.90 3.99 -19.94
CA PRO A 56 -5.54 4.99 -18.93
C PRO A 56 -6.66 5.24 -17.90
N GLU A 57 -7.92 4.93 -18.23
CA GLU A 57 -9.05 5.06 -17.32
C GLU A 57 -8.91 4.18 -16.06
N LYS A 58 -8.25 3.02 -16.19
CA LYS A 58 -7.98 2.14 -15.04
C LYS A 58 -6.98 2.77 -14.08
N HIS A 59 -5.96 3.43 -14.62
CA HIS A 59 -5.00 4.17 -13.81
C HIS A 59 -5.71 5.28 -13.04
N GLU A 60 -6.52 6.09 -13.72
CA GLU A 60 -7.23 7.21 -13.08
C GLU A 60 -8.25 6.73 -12.02
N GLN A 61 -8.93 5.60 -12.25
CA GLN A 61 -9.83 5.02 -11.26
C GLN A 61 -9.09 4.61 -9.98
N ILE A 62 -7.92 3.96 -10.12
CA ILE A 62 -7.09 3.55 -8.99
C ILE A 62 -6.47 4.76 -8.31
N ARG A 63 -5.99 5.74 -9.08
CA ARG A 63 -5.43 7.00 -8.58
C ARG A 63 -6.44 7.73 -7.70
N ARG A 64 -7.67 7.93 -8.17
CA ARG A 64 -8.75 8.56 -7.38
C ARG A 64 -9.04 7.81 -6.09
N TRP A 65 -9.01 6.48 -6.12
CA TRP A 65 -9.27 5.68 -4.93
C TRP A 65 -8.11 5.74 -3.92
N LEU A 66 -6.88 5.50 -4.36
CA LEU A 66 -5.70 5.49 -3.48
C LEU A 66 -5.37 6.88 -2.94
N VAL A 67 -5.35 7.89 -3.81
CA VAL A 67 -5.00 9.27 -3.44
C VAL A 67 -6.17 9.94 -2.73
N GLY A 68 -7.38 9.83 -3.28
CA GLY A 68 -8.56 10.52 -2.75
C GLY A 68 -9.07 9.96 -1.43
N ASN A 69 -9.07 8.63 -1.27
CA ASN A 69 -9.71 8.00 -0.10
C ASN A 69 -8.72 7.44 0.92
N LEU A 70 -7.53 7.04 0.49
CA LEU A 70 -6.57 6.28 1.31
C LEU A 70 -5.27 7.03 1.59
N GLN A 71 -5.19 8.32 1.23
CA GLN A 71 -4.05 9.20 1.53
C GLN A 71 -2.70 8.72 0.97
N PHE A 72 -2.74 7.96 -0.14
CA PHE A 72 -1.51 7.68 -0.88
C PHE A 72 -1.09 8.89 -1.71
N GLN A 73 0.20 9.02 -1.94
CA GLN A 73 0.79 9.95 -2.88
C GLN A 73 1.29 9.19 -4.10
N GLU A 74 0.98 9.67 -5.30
CA GLU A 74 1.62 9.17 -6.52
C GLU A 74 3.06 9.72 -6.59
N ILE A 75 4.04 8.81 -6.68
CA ILE A 75 5.46 9.18 -6.71
C ILE A 75 5.98 9.28 -8.15
N GLY A 76 5.43 8.45 -9.04
CA GLY A 76 5.79 8.50 -10.45
C GLY A 76 5.30 7.30 -11.23
N THR A 77 5.33 7.47 -12.55
CA THR A 77 4.91 6.49 -13.54
C THR A 77 6.07 6.20 -14.48
N ILE A 78 6.38 4.91 -14.67
CA ILE A 78 7.27 4.43 -15.71
C ILE A 78 6.38 3.97 -16.86
N GLU A 79 6.41 4.71 -17.95
CA GLU A 79 5.60 4.42 -19.12
C GLU A 79 6.20 3.27 -19.95
N GLN A 80 5.34 2.44 -20.52
CA GLN A 80 5.72 1.38 -21.46
C GLN A 80 6.86 0.47 -20.95
N ILE A 81 6.86 0.16 -19.66
CA ILE A 81 7.90 -0.61 -18.98
C ILE A 81 8.02 -2.05 -19.53
N GLY A 82 6.99 -2.55 -20.21
CA GLY A 82 7.05 -3.85 -20.87
C GLY A 82 5.75 -4.22 -21.57
N SER A 83 5.64 -5.51 -21.90
CA SER A 83 4.45 -6.09 -22.53
C SER A 83 3.89 -7.21 -21.68
N LYS A 84 2.57 -7.24 -21.49
CA LYS A 84 1.84 -8.33 -20.85
C LYS A 84 0.66 -8.71 -21.74
N GLN A 85 0.59 -9.98 -22.15
CA GLN A 85 -0.47 -10.50 -23.03
C GLN A 85 -0.61 -9.68 -24.33
N ALA A 86 0.52 -9.40 -24.99
CA ALA A 86 0.61 -8.57 -26.20
C ALA A 86 0.14 -7.11 -26.06
N LYS A 87 -0.01 -6.60 -24.83
CA LYS A 87 -0.32 -5.20 -24.55
C LYS A 87 0.86 -4.52 -23.87
N LEU A 88 1.22 -3.32 -24.34
CA LEU A 88 2.14 -2.45 -23.62
C LEU A 88 1.54 -2.08 -22.27
N VAL A 89 2.35 -2.15 -21.22
CA VAL A 89 1.95 -1.81 -19.85
C VAL A 89 2.84 -0.71 -19.29
N SER A 90 2.23 0.16 -18.50
CA SER A 90 2.90 1.16 -17.69
C SER A 90 2.78 0.79 -16.20
N LYS A 91 3.72 1.26 -15.39
CA LYS A 91 3.75 1.01 -13.95
C LYS A 91 3.74 2.33 -13.19
N THR A 92 2.77 2.51 -12.30
CA THR A 92 2.72 3.65 -11.37
C THR A 92 3.00 3.19 -9.96
N THR A 93 3.76 4.00 -9.22
CA THR A 93 4.06 3.76 -7.81
C THR A 93 3.34 4.77 -6.94
N PHE A 94 2.58 4.26 -5.98
CA PHE A 94 1.91 5.04 -4.95
C PHE A 94 2.55 4.75 -3.60
N VAL A 95 2.75 5.77 -2.78
CA VAL A 95 3.35 5.65 -1.46
C VAL A 95 2.49 6.36 -0.43
N ARG A 96 2.19 5.67 0.67
CA ARG A 96 1.61 6.27 1.86
C ARG A 96 2.64 6.20 2.99
N LYS A 97 2.89 7.35 3.63
CA LYS A 97 3.66 7.40 4.88
C LYS A 97 2.75 7.02 6.04
N THR A 98 3.24 6.17 6.93
CA THR A 98 2.54 5.83 8.18
C THR A 98 2.97 6.79 9.29
N GLY A 99 2.30 6.71 10.44
CA GLY A 99 2.72 7.43 11.64
C GLY A 99 3.99 6.87 12.34
N ALA A 100 4.62 5.83 11.79
CA ALA A 100 5.71 5.14 12.48
C ALA A 100 7.01 5.96 12.46
N VAL A 101 7.55 6.22 13.66
CA VAL A 101 8.90 6.78 13.83
C VAL A 101 9.89 5.62 13.83
N LEU A 102 10.74 5.57 12.80
CA LEU A 102 11.94 4.74 12.83
C LEU A 102 12.93 5.42 13.77
N GLU A 103 13.19 4.80 14.92
CA GLU A 103 14.41 5.10 15.67
C GLU A 103 15.59 4.90 14.71
N GLY A 104 16.52 5.85 14.67
CA GLY A 104 17.71 5.72 13.85
C GLY A 104 18.42 4.41 14.16
N ALA A 105 19.09 3.82 13.18
CA ALA A 105 19.98 2.72 13.45
C ALA A 105 20.92 3.17 14.57
N HIS A 106 20.79 2.59 15.77
CA HIS A 106 21.83 2.70 16.78
C HIS A 106 23.08 2.22 16.07
N ALA A 107 24.00 3.14 15.79
CA ALA A 107 25.34 2.78 15.41
C ALA A 107 25.80 1.83 16.51
N THR A 108 25.92 0.55 16.17
CA THR A 108 26.57 -0.41 17.05
C THR A 108 27.98 0.12 17.23
N ASP A 109 28.22 0.78 18.36
CA ASP A 109 29.54 1.02 18.90
C ASP A 109 30.20 -0.36 19.02
N PHE A 110 30.96 -0.75 18.00
CA PHE A 110 31.93 -1.81 18.10
C PHE A 110 33.08 -1.28 18.95
N MET A 111 32.92 -1.35 20.28
CA MET A 111 34.03 -1.40 21.21
C MET A 111 34.15 -2.84 21.71
N HIS A 112 35.17 -3.56 21.22
CA HIS A 112 36.15 -4.28 22.04
C HIS A 112 37.26 -4.87 21.18
#